data_AF-A0A4Q2YQ43-F1
#
_entry.id   AF-A0A4Q2YQ43-F1
#
_cell.length_a   1.000
_cell.length_b   1.000
_cell.length_c   1.000
_cell.angle_alpha   90.00
_cell.angle_beta   90.00
_cell.angle_gamma   90.00
#
_symmetry.space_group_name_H-M   'P 1'
#
loop_
_entity.id
_entity.type
_entity.pdbx_description
1 polymer ?
#
loop_
_entity_poly.entity_id
_entity_poly.type
_entity_poly.pdbx_seq_one_letter_code
_entity_poly.pdbx_strand_id
1 'polypeptide(L)'
;IRITVLEAKALKSPTVETEHLMLSILKNKEAVATQILHQYEVDYERFKNELAILQGHTPSAEYGDPGGEDGGAASLFVTDLHRIGRAGGAFVLALA
;
A
#
# COMPACT_ATOMS: atom_id res chain seq x y z
N ILE A 1 17.20 -1.70 19.89
CA ILE A 1 16.78 -3.10 19.60
C ILE A 1 15.35 -3.40 20.08
N ARG A 2 14.98 -3.20 21.35
CA ARG A 2 13.59 -3.49 21.80
C ARG A 2 12.52 -2.78 20.97
N ILE A 3 12.67 -1.49 20.71
CA ILE A 3 11.73 -0.70 19.89
C ILE A 3 11.63 -1.28 18.46
N THR A 4 12.76 -1.68 17.87
CA THR A 4 12.83 -2.28 16.53
C THR A 4 12.06 -3.56 16.39
N VAL A 5 12.14 -4.43 17.41
CA VAL A 5 11.33 -5.65 17.45
C VAL A 5 9.84 -5.32 17.61
N LEU A 6 9.49 -4.25 18.32
CA LEU A 6 8.09 -3.83 18.46
C LEU A 6 7.53 -3.26 17.15
N GLU A 7 8.32 -2.50 16.38
CA GLU A 7 7.93 -2.01 15.06
C GLU A 7 7.70 -3.19 14.08
N ALA A 8 8.57 -4.20 14.08
CA ALA A 8 8.35 -5.41 13.27
C ALA A 8 7.05 -6.14 13.62
N LYS A 9 6.75 -6.27 14.92
CA LYS A 9 5.48 -6.85 15.38
C LYS A 9 4.28 -6.00 14.97
N ALA A 10 4.37 -4.68 15.07
CA ALA A 10 3.30 -3.76 14.70
C ALA A 10 2.96 -3.83 13.21
N LEU A 11 3.97 -4.02 12.37
CA LEU A 11 3.83 -4.22 10.92
C LEU A 11 3.55 -5.68 10.52
N LYS A 12 3.39 -6.58 11.49
CA LYS A 12 3.19 -8.03 11.27
C LYS A 12 4.31 -8.65 10.42
N SER A 13 5.52 -8.08 10.46
CA SER A 13 6.68 -8.65 9.76
C SER A 13 7.26 -9.81 10.57
N PRO A 14 7.56 -10.96 9.94
CA PRO A 14 8.13 -12.12 10.63
C PRO A 14 9.61 -11.91 11.01
N THR A 15 10.30 -10.91 10.43
CA THR A 15 11.72 -10.66 10.65
C THR A 15 12.00 -9.17 10.82
N VAL A 16 13.04 -8.83 11.59
CA VAL A 16 13.47 -7.44 11.74
C VAL A 16 14.31 -7.01 10.53
N GLU A 17 13.68 -6.21 9.69
CA GLU A 17 14.30 -5.57 8.51
C GLU A 17 14.57 -4.07 8.70
N THR A 18 15.10 -3.42 7.67
CA THR A 18 15.59 -2.04 7.68
C THR A 18 14.52 -0.99 7.96
N GLU A 19 13.29 -1.21 7.51
CA GLU A 19 12.15 -0.31 7.74
C GLU A 19 11.80 -0.21 9.23
N HIS A 20 11.89 -1.30 9.97
CA HIS A 20 11.63 -1.32 11.41
C HIS A 20 12.72 -0.57 12.17
N LEU A 21 13.97 -0.67 11.69
CA LEU A 21 15.07 0.12 12.23
C LEU A 21 14.84 1.61 11.99
N MET A 22 14.44 1.98 10.78
CA MET A 22 14.12 3.37 10.44
C MET A 22 12.97 3.91 11.30
N LEU A 23 11.87 3.17 11.43
CA LEU A 23 10.74 3.53 12.29
C LEU A 23 11.16 3.67 13.77
N SER A 24 12.10 2.84 14.24
CA SER A 24 12.62 2.94 15.61
C SER A 24 13.45 4.19 15.85
N ILE A 25 14.24 4.60 14.85
CA ILE A 25 15.01 5.84 14.91
C ILE A 25 14.03 7.01 14.99
N LEU A 26 13.08 7.08 14.05
CA LEU A 26 12.08 8.13 13.95
C LEU A 26 11.12 8.20 15.15
N LYS A 27 10.96 7.10 15.91
CA LYS A 27 10.11 7.04 17.11
C LYS A 27 10.60 7.97 18.22
N ASN A 28 11.92 8.11 18.37
CA ASN A 28 12.50 8.96 19.40
C ASN A 28 12.76 10.36 18.85
N LYS A 29 11.83 11.29 19.11
CA LYS A 29 11.90 12.68 18.63
C LYS A 29 13.05 13.49 19.23
N GLU A 30 13.57 13.08 20.39
CA GLU A 30 14.66 13.78 21.07
C GLU A 30 16.03 13.40 20.50
N ALA A 31 16.13 12.27 19.77
CA ALA A 31 17.40 11.81 19.21
C ALA A 31 17.90 12.75 18.11
N VAL A 32 19.20 13.06 18.13
CA VAL A 32 19.86 13.93 17.13
C VAL A 32 19.65 13.42 15.71
N ALA A 33 19.72 12.10 15.49
CA ALA A 33 19.45 11.49 14.18
C ALA A 33 18.04 11.83 13.66
N THR A 34 17.03 11.77 14.53
CA THR A 34 15.65 12.11 14.17
C THR A 34 15.51 13.60 13.85
N GLN A 35 16.19 14.47 14.59
CA GLN A 35 16.19 15.91 14.32
C GLN A 35 16.85 16.24 12.96
N ILE A 36 17.92 15.53 12.60
CA ILE A 36 18.56 15.66 11.27
C ILE A 36 17.59 15.18 10.18
N LEU A 37 16.98 14.00 10.33
CA LEU A 37 16.02 13.47 9.37
C LEU A 37 14.82 14.39 9.16
N HIS A 38 14.36 15.05 10.23
CA HIS A 38 13.26 16.01 10.16
C HIS A 38 13.59 17.25 9.32
N GLN A 39 14.87 17.67 9.24
CA GLN A 39 15.29 18.76 8.34
C GLN A 39 15.14 18.40 6.85
N TYR A 40 15.10 17.11 6.53
CA TYR A 40 14.78 16.59 5.20
C TYR A 40 13.32 16.16 5.07
N GLU A 41 12.46 16.63 5.98
CA GLU A 41 11.03 16.28 6.06
C GLU A 41 10.76 14.77 6.17
N VAL A 42 11.70 14.03 6.76
CA VAL A 42 11.52 12.61 7.07
C VAL A 42 11.08 12.49 8.52
N ASP A 43 9.79 12.27 8.71
CA ASP A 43 9.20 11.97 10.02
C ASP A 43 8.56 10.57 10.03
N TYR A 44 8.23 10.11 11.23
CA TYR A 44 7.69 8.77 11.46
C TYR A 44 6.42 8.49 10.65
N GLU A 45 5.47 9.43 10.60
CA GLU A 45 4.18 9.22 9.94
C GLU A 45 4.34 9.24 8.42
N ARG A 46 5.11 10.20 7.89
CA ARG A 46 5.43 10.23 6.44
C ARG A 46 6.10 8.94 5.98
N PHE A 47 7.15 8.49 6.68
CA PHE A 47 7.85 7.26 6.33
C PHE A 47 6.94 6.03 6.40
N LYS A 48 6.10 5.94 7.44
CA LYS A 48 5.16 4.83 7.61
C LYS A 48 4.09 4.79 6.50
N ASN A 49 3.59 5.95 6.07
CA ASN A 49 2.60 6.04 5.00
C ASN A 49 3.19 5.61 3.65
N GLU A 50 4.39 6.09 3.32
CA GLU A 50 5.12 5.66 2.11
C GLU A 50 5.38 4.15 2.12
N LEU A 51 5.81 3.63 3.26
CA LEU A 51 6.03 2.19 3.44
C LEU A 51 4.75 1.38 3.18
N ALA A 52 3.59 1.84 3.67
CA ALA A 52 2.31 1.16 3.45
C ALA A 52 1.94 1.11 1.95
N ILE A 53 2.16 2.21 1.22
CA ILE A 53 1.92 2.28 -0.22
C ILE A 53 2.83 1.30 -0.96
N LEU A 54 4.13 1.27 -0.63
CA LEU A 54 5.11 0.36 -1.25
C LEU A 54 4.80 -1.12 -0.98
N GLN A 55 4.26 -1.44 0.19
CA GLN A 55 3.84 -2.80 0.55
C GLN A 55 2.53 -3.24 -0.14
N GLY A 56 1.93 -2.39 -0.98
CA GLY A 56 0.66 -2.70 -1.64
C GLY A 56 -0.55 -2.62 -0.70
N HIS A 57 -0.37 -2.10 0.51
CA HIS A 57 -1.48 -1.70 1.37
C HIS A 57 -2.03 -0.36 0.89
N THR A 58 -2.66 -0.35 -0.29
CA THR A 58 -3.58 0.73 -0.62
C THR A 58 -4.69 0.68 0.44
N PRO A 59 -5.03 1.78 1.12
CA PRO A 59 -6.24 1.81 1.93
C PRO A 59 -7.39 1.49 0.98
N SER A 60 -7.86 0.24 1.04
CA SER A 60 -9.04 -0.17 0.31
C SER A 60 -10.12 0.76 0.81
N ALA A 61 -10.67 1.60 -0.06
CA ALA A 61 -11.89 2.30 0.25
C ALA A 61 -12.92 1.19 0.47
N GLU A 62 -13.14 0.82 1.72
CA GLU A 62 -14.10 -0.18 2.14
C GLU A 62 -15.48 0.43 1.89
N TYR A 63 -15.92 0.34 0.63
CA TYR A 63 -17.30 0.59 0.26
C TYR A 63 -18.08 -0.55 0.89
N GLY A 64 -18.64 -0.32 2.07
CA GLY A 64 -19.52 -1.27 2.72
C GLY A 64 -20.68 -1.57 1.76
N ASP A 65 -20.68 -2.78 1.21
CA ASP A 65 -21.79 -3.33 0.45
C ASP A 65 -22.88 -3.77 1.43
N PRO A 66 -24.05 -3.12 1.47
CA PRO A 66 -25.18 -3.64 2.21
C PRO A 66 -25.99 -4.54 1.27
N GLY A 67 -25.53 -5.79 1.09
CA GLY A 67 -26.37 -6.90 0.67
C GLY A 67 -26.78 -6.93 -0.81
N GLY A 68 -26.25 -7.92 -1.52
CA GLY A 68 -26.75 -8.32 -2.84
C GLY A 68 -26.18 -9.66 -3.27
N GLU A 69 -26.87 -10.73 -2.92
CA GLU A 69 -26.91 -12.01 -3.61
C GLU A 69 -26.79 -11.88 -5.15
N ASP A 70 -25.66 -12.30 -5.72
CA ASP A 70 -25.57 -13.25 -6.86
C ASP A 70 -24.14 -13.24 -7.43
N GLY A 71 -23.43 -14.35 -7.23
CA GLY A 71 -22.09 -14.58 -7.76
C GLY A 71 -22.15 -14.90 -9.25
N GLY A 72 -21.58 -14.02 -10.09
CA GLY A 72 -21.31 -14.39 -11.48
C GLY A 72 -21.14 -13.26 -12.50
N ALA A 73 -20.40 -12.17 -12.22
CA ALA A 73 -20.11 -11.19 -13.27
C ALA A 73 -18.79 -10.40 -13.14
N ALA A 74 -17.96 -10.62 -12.11
CA ALA A 74 -16.74 -9.83 -11.91
C ALA A 74 -15.48 -10.42 -12.58
N SER A 75 -15.50 -11.68 -13.04
CA SER A 75 -14.35 -12.32 -13.70
C SER A 75 -14.18 -11.95 -15.18
N LEU A 76 -15.19 -11.31 -15.79
CA LEU A 76 -15.21 -10.95 -17.21
C LEU A 76 -14.58 -9.58 -17.54
N PHE A 77 -14.40 -8.70 -16.56
CA PHE A 77 -13.84 -7.36 -16.82
C PHE A 77 -12.30 -7.30 -16.72
N VAL A 78 -11.68 -8.20 -15.95
CA VAL A 78 -10.22 -8.16 -15.72
C VAL A 78 -9.45 -8.99 -16.75
N THR A 79 -10.06 -10.03 -17.33
CA THR A 79 -9.37 -10.93 -18.26
C THR A 79 -9.22 -10.39 -19.68
N ASP A 80 -9.92 -9.31 -20.05
CA ASP A 80 -9.97 -8.83 -21.44
C ASP A 80 -8.92 -7.75 -21.81
N LEU A 81 -8.15 -7.23 -20.86
CA LEU A 81 -7.12 -6.23 -21.16
C LEU A 81 -5.77 -6.83 -21.63
N HIS A 82 -5.56 -8.14 -21.45
CA HIS A 82 -4.35 -8.84 -21.94
C HIS A 82 -4.54 -9.49 -23.33
N ARG A 83 -5.75 -9.42 -23.92
CA ARG A 83 -6.08 -10.00 -25.24
C ARG A 83 -6.26 -8.97 -26.37
N ILE A 84 -6.18 -7.68 -26.07
CA ILE A 84 -6.28 -6.57 -27.04
C ILE A 84 -5.03 -6.42 -27.94
N GLY A 85 -4.04 -7.33 -27.86
CA GLY A 85 -2.87 -7.32 -28.75
C GLY A 85 -3.00 -8.13 -30.05
N ARG A 86 -4.10 -8.86 -30.31
CA ARG A 86 -4.10 -9.81 -31.43
C ARG A 86 -5.47 -10.23 -31.98
N ALA A 87 -6.37 -9.29 -32.27
CA ALA A 87 -7.45 -9.56 -33.24
C ALA A 87 -8.01 -8.24 -33.75
N GLY A 88 -7.89 -8.00 -35.06
CA GLY A 88 -8.52 -6.86 -35.72
C GLY A 88 -10.04 -6.99 -35.76
N GLY A 89 -10.71 -5.84 -35.86
CA GLY A 89 -12.11 -5.74 -36.27
C GLY A 89 -13.06 -5.26 -35.19
N ALA A 90 -13.75 -4.17 -35.49
CA ALA A 90 -14.93 -3.63 -34.82
C ALA A 90 -14.73 -2.86 -33.49
N PHE A 91 -14.12 -1.67 -33.59
CA PHE A 91 -14.41 -0.57 -32.67
C PHE A 91 -15.37 0.39 -33.36
N VAL A 92 -16.68 0.07 -33.33
CA VAL A 92 -17.72 0.97 -33.84
C VAL A 92 -18.75 1.21 -32.74
N LEU A 93 -18.64 2.40 -32.16
CA LEU A 93 -19.69 3.23 -31.58
C LEU A 93 -20.84 2.53 -30.82
N ALA A 94 -20.85 2.72 -29.50
CA ALA A 94 -22.09 2.72 -28.73
C ALA A 94 -22.01 3.79 -27.62
N LEU A 95 -22.25 5.04 -28.01
CA LEU A 95 -22.84 6.10 -27.18
C LEU A 95 -23.36 7.21 -28.11
N ALA A 96 -24.53 6.94 -28.68
CA ALA A 96 -25.57 7.89 -29.02
C ALA A 96 -26.88 7.32 -28.45
#